data_AF-A0A838EM39-F1
#
_entry.id   AF-A0A838EM39-F1
#
_cell.length_a   1.000
_cell.length_b   1.000
_cell.length_c   1.000
_cell.angle_alpha   90.00
_cell.angle_beta   90.00
_cell.angle_gamma   90.00
#
_symmetry.space_group_name_H-M   'P 1'
#
loop_
_entity.id
_entity.type
_entity.pdbx_description
1 polymer ?
#
loop_
_entity_poly.entity_id
_entity_poly.type
_entity_poly.pdbx_seq_one_letter_code
_entity_poly.pdbx_strand_id
1 'polypeptide(L)'
;MDGQLQATSQIPLTEDRGLLTGPAFTQSFPLTFTEGSHTLSLLTCAVGLIKGDWMLGGQNMVEERKGLWGQACWNNETLPGPWTMQPGLLGERATFFAAGGAMVSWHERWHEAVDRPLSWWRFSFARPQVDGALAADLTGMSKGMAWLNGKCIGRYWLVAGTREELQFWQIPPVLLERI
;
A
#
# COMPACT_ATOMS: atom_id res chain seq x y z
N MET A 1 -0.23 -3.65 26.03
CA MET A 1 0.17 -4.98 25.52
C MET A 1 0.95 -5.68 26.62
N ASP A 2 0.44 -6.80 27.11
CA ASP A 2 0.99 -7.62 28.21
C ASP A 2 2.13 -8.57 27.77
N GLY A 3 2.50 -8.54 26.48
CA GLY A 3 3.57 -9.37 25.93
C GLY A 3 3.21 -10.85 25.84
N GLN A 4 1.95 -11.25 26.05
CA GLN A 4 1.55 -12.66 26.08
C GLN A 4 1.07 -13.22 24.74
N LEU A 5 0.86 -12.38 23.72
CA LEU A 5 0.53 -12.81 22.37
C LEU A 5 1.77 -13.40 21.67
N GLN A 6 1.92 -14.73 21.77
CA GLN A 6 2.86 -15.49 20.95
C GLN A 6 2.17 -15.98 19.67
N ALA A 7 2.45 -15.32 18.55
CA ALA A 7 2.13 -15.85 17.24
C ALA A 7 3.24 -16.82 16.81
N THR A 8 2.99 -18.13 16.89
CA THR A 8 3.87 -19.16 16.33
C THR A 8 3.34 -19.58 14.95
N SER A 9 4.06 -19.22 13.89
CA SER A 9 3.82 -19.76 12.54
C SER A 9 4.75 -20.96 12.32
N GLN A 10 4.25 -22.07 11.76
CA GLN A 10 5.13 -23.15 11.34
C GLN A 10 6.11 -22.64 10.26
N ILE A 11 7.40 -22.84 10.50
CA ILE A 11 8.48 -22.50 9.57
C ILE A 11 9.04 -23.77 8.92
N PRO A 12 9.39 -23.75 7.62
CA PRO A 12 9.21 -22.62 6.70
C PRO A 12 7.74 -22.45 6.27
N LEU A 13 7.30 -21.19 6.18
CA LEU A 13 6.06 -20.85 5.47
C LEU A 13 6.33 -21.00 3.97
N THR A 14 5.88 -22.11 3.38
CA THR A 14 5.96 -22.32 1.94
C THR A 14 4.78 -21.60 1.28
N GLU A 15 5.08 -20.63 0.41
CA GLU A 15 4.13 -19.97 -0.46
C GLU A 15 4.12 -20.66 -1.83
N ASP A 16 3.55 -21.87 -1.91
CA ASP A 16 3.20 -22.49 -3.19
C ASP A 16 1.95 -21.79 -3.74
N ARG A 17 2.17 -20.73 -4.52
CA ARG A 17 1.10 -19.91 -5.09
C ARG A 17 0.48 -20.53 -6.35
N GLY A 18 0.93 -21.72 -6.77
CA GLY A 18 0.52 -22.36 -8.01
C GLY A 18 1.03 -21.65 -9.27
N LEU A 19 0.45 -22.00 -10.41
CA LEU A 19 0.85 -21.42 -11.71
C LEU A 19 0.49 -19.93 -11.78
N LEU A 20 1.41 -19.10 -12.29
CA LEU A 20 1.18 -17.65 -12.50
C LEU A 20 0.03 -17.34 -13.48
N THR A 21 -0.39 -18.31 -14.29
CA THR A 21 -1.55 -18.23 -15.19
C THR A 21 -2.83 -18.81 -14.57
N GLY A 22 -2.77 -19.23 -13.31
CA GLY A 22 -3.87 -19.83 -12.58
C GLY A 22 -4.90 -18.82 -12.06
N PRO A 23 -6.00 -19.30 -11.48
CA PRO A 23 -7.07 -18.45 -10.94
C PRO A 23 -6.60 -17.58 -9.76
N ALA A 24 -5.57 -17.99 -9.03
CA ALA A 24 -5.00 -17.19 -7.93
C ALA A 24 -4.35 -15.88 -8.39
N PHE A 25 -3.97 -15.78 -9.66
CA PHE A 25 -3.31 -14.63 -10.28
C PHE A 25 -4.17 -13.97 -11.39
N THR A 26 -5.42 -14.38 -11.50
CA THR A 26 -6.37 -13.84 -12.49
C THR A 26 -7.52 -13.15 -11.78
N GLN A 27 -7.80 -11.91 -12.14
CA GLN A 27 -8.94 -11.15 -11.62
C GLN A 27 -9.85 -10.74 -12.77
N SER A 28 -11.15 -11.02 -12.61
CA SER A 28 -12.21 -10.59 -13.52
C SER A 28 -13.25 -9.80 -12.76
N PHE A 29 -13.84 -8.80 -13.41
CA PHE A 29 -14.92 -8.01 -12.85
C PHE A 29 -15.82 -7.49 -13.98
N PRO A 30 -17.15 -7.42 -13.77
CA PRO A 30 -18.06 -6.87 -14.75
C PRO A 30 -17.92 -5.35 -14.80
N LEU A 31 -17.87 -4.78 -16.00
CA LEU A 31 -17.99 -3.35 -16.24
C LEU A 31 -19.04 -3.11 -17.33
N THR A 32 -19.59 -1.91 -17.35
CA THR A 32 -20.46 -1.44 -18.43
C THR A 32 -19.87 -0.14 -18.98
N PHE A 33 -19.74 -0.06 -20.29
CA PHE A 33 -19.23 1.13 -20.98
C PHE A 33 -20.28 1.67 -21.94
N THR A 34 -20.27 2.98 -22.11
CA THR A 34 -20.89 3.60 -23.29
C THR A 34 -19.96 3.46 -24.49
N GLU A 35 -20.52 3.53 -25.68
CA GLU A 35 -19.73 3.61 -26.91
C GLU A 35 -18.75 4.80 -26.85
N GLY A 36 -17.51 4.58 -27.27
CA GLY A 36 -16.48 5.61 -27.27
C GLY A 36 -15.08 5.10 -26.93
N SER A 37 -14.15 6.04 -26.79
CA SER A 37 -12.78 5.78 -26.37
C SER A 37 -12.64 5.90 -24.87
N HIS A 38 -12.01 4.92 -24.24
CA HIS A 38 -11.80 4.85 -22.80
C HIS A 38 -10.32 4.69 -22.48
N THR A 39 -9.90 5.23 -21.33
CA THR A 39 -8.54 5.03 -20.81
C THR A 39 -8.59 4.08 -19.63
N LEU A 40 -7.85 2.97 -19.72
CA LEU A 40 -7.69 2.02 -18.62
C LEU A 40 -6.42 2.36 -17.84
N SER A 41 -6.59 2.73 -16.57
CA SER A 41 -5.49 2.94 -15.62
C SER A 41 -5.51 1.87 -14.55
N LEU A 42 -4.39 1.17 -14.37
CA LEU A 42 -4.25 0.08 -13.41
C LEU A 42 -3.22 0.45 -12.36
N LEU A 43 -3.65 0.57 -11.10
CA LEU A 43 -2.74 0.79 -9.99
C LEU A 43 -2.34 -0.55 -9.37
N THR A 44 -1.08 -0.94 -9.57
CA THR A 44 -0.50 -2.14 -8.95
C THR A 44 0.32 -1.77 -7.73
N CYS A 45 0.05 -2.39 -6.58
CA CYS A 45 0.77 -2.17 -5.33
C CYS A 45 1.51 -3.45 -4.91
N ALA A 46 2.83 -3.37 -4.76
CA ALA A 46 3.64 -4.44 -4.19
C ALA A 46 3.70 -4.30 -2.66
N VAL A 47 3.38 -5.38 -1.93
CA VAL A 47 3.44 -5.40 -0.46
C VAL A 47 4.62 -6.26 -0.03
N GLY A 48 5.81 -5.69 -0.15
CA GLY A 48 7.06 -6.40 0.13
C GLY A 48 7.47 -7.37 -0.98
N LEU A 49 8.59 -8.04 -0.73
CA LEU A 49 9.18 -9.07 -1.60
C LEU A 49 9.29 -10.36 -0.81
N ILE A 50 9.28 -11.50 -1.51
CA ILE A 50 9.57 -12.77 -0.88
C ILE A 50 11.00 -12.74 -0.32
N LYS A 51 11.19 -13.36 0.84
CA LYS A 51 12.46 -13.30 1.59
C LYS A 51 13.57 -14.18 0.99
N GLY A 52 13.21 -15.27 0.30
CA GLY A 52 14.16 -16.13 -0.39
C GLY A 52 13.51 -17.35 -1.07
N ASP A 53 14.29 -18.02 -1.92
CA ASP A 53 13.86 -19.16 -2.77
C ASP A 53 13.13 -20.27 -1.99
N TRP A 54 13.51 -20.50 -0.74
CA TRP A 54 12.91 -21.53 0.13
C TRP A 54 11.43 -21.30 0.45
N MET A 55 10.91 -20.09 0.25
CA MET A 55 9.48 -19.77 0.39
C MET A 55 8.68 -20.06 -0.88
N LEU A 56 9.32 -20.28 -2.03
CA LEU A 56 8.66 -20.36 -3.34
C LEU A 56 8.36 -21.77 -3.84
N GLY A 57 8.31 -22.76 -2.93
CA GLY A 57 7.91 -24.13 -3.28
C GLY A 57 8.76 -24.78 -4.38
N GLY A 58 10.04 -24.39 -4.52
CA GLY A 58 10.95 -24.88 -5.54
C GLY A 58 11.19 -23.94 -6.73
N GLN A 59 10.59 -22.75 -6.76
CA GLN A 59 10.92 -21.70 -7.73
C GLN A 59 12.04 -20.76 -7.24
N ASN A 60 12.71 -20.12 -8.20
CA ASN A 60 13.80 -19.18 -7.91
C ASN A 60 13.27 -17.76 -7.75
N MET A 61 13.85 -16.96 -6.84
CA MET A 61 13.48 -15.55 -6.65
C MET A 61 13.60 -14.69 -7.91
N VAL A 62 14.42 -15.07 -8.89
CA VAL A 62 14.50 -14.41 -10.21
C VAL A 62 13.20 -14.54 -11.01
N GLU A 63 12.37 -15.53 -10.68
CA GLU A 63 11.07 -15.80 -11.30
C GLU A 63 9.93 -15.04 -10.63
N GLU A 64 10.16 -14.42 -9.45
CA GLU A 64 9.17 -13.57 -8.78
C GLU A 64 8.77 -12.42 -9.72
N ARG A 65 7.47 -12.18 -9.82
CA ARG A 65 6.89 -11.07 -10.59
C ARG A 65 6.04 -10.20 -9.68
N LYS A 66 6.12 -8.88 -9.87
CA LYS A 66 5.25 -7.90 -9.23
C LYS A 66 4.55 -7.06 -10.31
N GLY A 67 3.30 -6.72 -10.05
CA GLY A 67 2.46 -5.97 -10.99
C GLY A 67 1.73 -6.86 -11.97
N LEU A 68 1.25 -6.25 -13.05
CA LEU A 68 0.50 -6.94 -14.10
C LEU A 68 1.43 -7.40 -15.20
N TRP A 69 1.57 -8.71 -15.37
CA TRP A 69 2.37 -9.34 -16.42
C TRP A 69 1.54 -10.15 -17.42
N GLY A 70 0.29 -10.46 -17.07
CA GLY A 70 -0.65 -11.16 -17.94
C GLY A 70 -1.33 -10.23 -18.95
N GLN A 71 -2.13 -10.83 -19.83
CA GLN A 71 -2.96 -10.10 -20.77
C GLN A 71 -4.14 -9.44 -20.04
N ALA A 72 -4.41 -8.18 -20.36
CA ALA A 72 -5.69 -7.56 -20.02
C ALA A 72 -6.67 -7.84 -21.15
N CYS A 73 -7.80 -8.46 -20.83
CA CYS A 73 -8.80 -8.86 -21.81
C CYS A 73 -10.16 -8.20 -21.53
N TRP A 74 -10.89 -7.89 -22.60
CA TRP A 74 -12.28 -7.48 -22.58
C TRP A 74 -13.09 -8.46 -23.41
N ASN A 75 -14.10 -9.11 -22.81
CA ASN A 75 -14.90 -10.16 -23.47
C ASN A 75 -14.05 -11.24 -24.16
N ASN A 76 -12.97 -11.69 -23.50
CA ASN A 76 -11.97 -12.64 -24.00
C ASN A 76 -11.08 -12.14 -25.15
N GLU A 77 -11.20 -10.87 -25.56
CA GLU A 77 -10.32 -10.24 -26.53
C GLU A 77 -9.21 -9.45 -25.83
N THR A 78 -7.97 -9.61 -26.26
CA THR A 78 -6.83 -8.87 -25.68
C THR A 78 -6.93 -7.39 -26.02
N LEU A 79 -6.81 -6.54 -25.00
CA LEU A 79 -6.80 -5.09 -25.21
C LEU A 79 -5.52 -4.65 -25.95
N PRO A 80 -5.65 -3.82 -27.01
CA PRO A 80 -4.50 -3.38 -27.79
C PRO A 80 -3.59 -2.43 -27.00
N GLY A 81 -2.29 -2.47 -27.29
CA GLY A 81 -1.26 -1.60 -26.70
C GLY A 81 -0.67 -0.60 -27.71
N PRO A 82 -0.07 0.50 -27.25
CA PRO A 82 1.00 0.44 -26.25
C PRO A 82 0.56 0.67 -24.80
N TRP A 83 1.15 -0.08 -23.88
CA TRP A 83 1.01 0.12 -22.44
C TRP A 83 2.13 1.02 -21.91
N THR A 84 1.79 1.96 -21.03
CA THR A 84 2.76 2.84 -20.35
C THR A 84 2.81 2.53 -18.87
N MET A 85 4.02 2.37 -18.31
CA MET A 85 4.23 2.12 -16.90
C MET A 85 4.72 3.39 -16.20
N GLN A 86 4.00 3.82 -15.16
CA GLN A 86 4.42 4.95 -14.33
C GLN A 86 4.84 4.45 -12.94
N PRO A 87 6.11 4.59 -12.55
CA PRO A 87 6.56 4.21 -11.21
C PRO A 87 6.13 5.25 -10.17
N GLY A 88 5.53 4.75 -9.09
CA GLY A 88 5.15 5.55 -7.92
C GLY A 88 3.97 6.51 -8.15
N LEU A 89 3.53 7.12 -7.07
CA LEU A 89 2.45 8.11 -7.08
C LEU A 89 3.00 9.51 -7.35
N LEU A 90 2.16 10.37 -7.93
CA LEU A 90 2.55 11.76 -8.22
C LEU A 90 3.04 12.51 -6.96
N GLY A 91 2.32 12.37 -5.84
CA GLY A 91 2.70 13.02 -4.58
C GLY A 91 4.00 12.49 -3.97
N GLU A 92 4.36 11.24 -4.24
CA GLU A 92 5.66 10.68 -3.84
C GLU A 92 6.79 11.31 -4.66
N ARG A 93 6.64 11.36 -5.98
CA ARG A 93 7.59 12.02 -6.89
C ARG A 93 7.74 13.51 -6.59
N ALA A 94 6.63 14.17 -6.26
CA ALA A 94 6.61 15.58 -5.89
C ALA A 94 7.02 15.82 -4.43
N THR A 95 7.30 14.77 -3.65
CA THR A 95 7.74 14.88 -2.25
C THR A 95 6.77 15.66 -1.35
N PHE A 96 5.46 15.40 -1.47
CA PHE A 96 4.42 16.08 -0.65
C PHE A 96 4.61 15.89 0.85
N PHE A 97 5.29 14.81 1.26
CA PHE A 97 5.68 14.56 2.65
C PHE A 97 6.80 15.48 3.17
N ALA A 98 7.47 16.25 2.30
CA ALA A 98 8.59 17.13 2.61
C ALA A 98 8.42 18.51 1.92
N ALA A 99 9.48 19.04 1.30
CA ALA A 99 9.49 20.40 0.74
C ALA A 99 8.41 20.63 -0.34
N GLY A 100 8.12 19.62 -1.18
CA GLY A 100 7.08 19.76 -2.20
C GLY A 100 5.67 19.89 -1.65
N GLY A 101 5.43 19.52 -0.38
CA GLY A 101 4.18 19.78 0.30
C GLY A 101 3.88 21.27 0.47
N ALA A 102 4.89 22.16 0.41
CA ALA A 102 4.68 23.61 0.43
C ALA A 102 4.23 24.18 -0.92
N MET A 103 4.32 23.39 -2.01
CA MET A 103 4.03 23.84 -3.37
C MET A 103 2.60 23.49 -3.83
N VAL A 104 1.79 22.89 -2.95
CA VAL A 104 0.42 22.47 -3.27
C VAL A 104 -0.60 23.10 -2.34
N SER A 105 -1.79 23.33 -2.89
CA SER A 105 -2.93 23.82 -2.12
C SER A 105 -3.54 22.68 -1.30
N TRP A 106 -3.35 22.72 0.01
CA TRP A 106 -4.04 21.83 0.94
C TRP A 106 -5.46 22.35 1.18
N HIS A 107 -6.43 21.44 1.23
CA HIS A 107 -7.82 21.78 1.48
C HIS A 107 -8.24 21.32 2.88
N GLU A 108 -8.79 22.24 3.68
CA GLU A 108 -9.24 21.93 5.05
C GLU A 108 -10.58 21.18 5.10
N ARG A 109 -11.30 21.12 3.98
CA ARG A 109 -12.58 20.39 3.83
C ARG A 109 -12.32 18.89 3.69
N TRP A 110 -11.68 18.31 4.70
CA TRP A 110 -11.20 16.92 4.73
C TRP A 110 -12.34 15.92 4.50
N HIS A 111 -13.54 16.22 4.99
CA HIS A 111 -14.74 15.39 4.83
C HIS A 111 -15.14 15.20 3.35
N GLU A 112 -14.80 16.13 2.47
CA GLU A 112 -15.06 15.99 1.02
C GLU A 112 -14.15 14.95 0.35
N ALA A 113 -13.02 14.64 0.98
CA ALA A 113 -12.05 13.65 0.53
C ALA A 113 -12.19 12.30 1.25
N VAL A 114 -13.14 12.17 2.18
CA VAL A 114 -13.52 10.87 2.75
C VAL A 114 -14.00 9.96 1.62
N ASP A 115 -13.61 8.70 1.67
CA ASP A 115 -13.85 7.67 0.64
C ASP A 115 -13.24 7.95 -0.74
N ARG A 116 -12.47 9.04 -0.91
CA ARG A 116 -11.71 9.27 -2.14
C ARG A 116 -10.41 8.48 -2.13
N PRO A 117 -10.19 7.56 -3.09
CA PRO A 117 -8.93 6.84 -3.20
C PRO A 117 -7.79 7.81 -3.58
N LEU A 118 -6.55 7.43 -3.24
CA LEU A 118 -5.33 8.17 -3.61
C LEU A 118 -5.27 9.61 -3.10
N SER A 119 -5.74 9.82 -1.87
CA SER A 119 -5.73 11.10 -1.18
C SER A 119 -4.47 11.29 -0.32
N TRP A 120 -3.94 12.51 -0.29
CA TRP A 120 -2.89 12.92 0.65
C TRP A 120 -3.52 13.69 1.80
N TRP A 121 -3.15 13.31 3.02
CA TRP A 121 -3.59 13.96 4.24
C TRP A 121 -2.41 14.60 4.94
N ARG A 122 -2.63 15.80 5.50
CA ARG A 122 -1.63 16.53 6.26
C ARG A 122 -2.30 17.18 7.46
N PHE A 123 -1.67 17.02 8.61
CA PHE A 123 -2.04 17.69 9.85
C PHE A 123 -0.79 18.10 10.60
N SER A 124 -0.92 19.05 11.51
CA SER A 124 0.15 19.50 12.40
C SER A 124 -0.35 19.39 13.83
N PHE A 125 0.52 18.98 14.75
CA PHE A 125 0.20 18.83 16.16
C PHE A 125 1.41 19.22 17.00
N ALA A 126 1.17 19.68 18.23
CA ALA A 126 2.25 19.93 19.18
C ALA A 126 2.80 18.60 19.69
N ARG A 127 4.13 18.50 19.84
CA ARG A 127 4.77 17.29 20.40
C ARG A 127 4.23 17.03 21.81
N PRO A 128 3.69 15.83 22.09
CA PRO A 128 3.32 15.46 23.45
C PRO A 128 4.53 15.44 24.37
N GLN A 129 4.40 16.01 25.58
CA GLN A 129 5.43 15.97 26.62
C GLN A 129 5.34 14.66 27.39
N VAL A 130 5.80 13.58 26.79
CA VAL A 130 5.86 12.25 27.41
C VAL A 130 7.23 11.63 27.21
N ASP A 131 7.72 10.91 28.21
CA ASP A 131 9.02 10.22 28.18
C ASP A 131 8.95 8.85 27.49
N GLY A 132 7.77 8.45 26.99
CA GLY A 132 7.51 7.16 26.37
C GLY A 132 7.55 7.18 24.83
N ALA A 133 7.53 5.98 24.23
CA ALA A 133 7.33 5.83 22.80
C ALA A 133 5.95 6.35 22.39
N LEU A 134 5.87 7.00 21.24
CA LEU A 134 4.61 7.45 20.64
C LEU A 134 4.16 6.47 19.56
N ALA A 135 2.84 6.40 19.38
CA ALA A 135 2.20 5.69 18.28
C ALA A 135 1.22 6.63 17.59
N ALA A 136 1.07 6.46 16.28
CA ALA A 136 -0.01 7.11 15.55
C ALA A 136 -1.24 6.18 15.57
N ASP A 137 -2.34 6.67 16.13
CA ASP A 137 -3.64 6.06 15.92
C ASP A 137 -4.15 6.47 14.54
N LEU A 138 -4.29 5.46 13.68
CA LEU A 138 -4.75 5.63 12.30
C LEU A 138 -6.16 5.06 12.11
N THR A 139 -6.90 4.83 13.20
CA THR A 139 -8.30 4.38 13.15
C THR A 139 -9.12 5.25 12.21
N GLY A 140 -9.90 4.60 11.33
CA GLY A 140 -10.65 5.26 10.27
C GLY A 140 -9.88 5.41 8.94
N MET A 141 -8.57 5.17 8.93
CA MET A 141 -7.80 5.03 7.69
C MET A 141 -7.89 3.59 7.16
N SER A 142 -7.59 3.38 5.88
CA SER A 142 -7.67 2.05 5.25
C SER A 142 -6.29 1.45 4.95
N LYS A 143 -5.61 1.95 3.93
CA LYS A 143 -4.28 1.51 3.51
C LYS A 143 -3.48 2.71 3.01
N GLY A 144 -2.20 2.76 3.36
CA GLY A 144 -1.32 3.80 2.84
C GLY A 144 0.06 3.80 3.46
N MET A 145 0.67 4.96 3.38
CA MET A 145 2.01 5.28 3.87
C MET A 145 1.91 6.50 4.76
N ALA A 146 2.69 6.53 5.83
CA ALA A 146 2.71 7.67 6.74
C ALA A 146 4.12 8.26 6.84
N TRP A 147 4.16 9.58 7.03
CA TRP A 147 5.39 10.35 7.19
C TRP A 147 5.25 11.30 8.38
N LEU A 148 6.35 11.50 9.08
CA LEU A 148 6.48 12.48 10.16
C LEU A 148 7.70 13.36 9.87
N ASN A 149 7.49 14.67 9.75
CA ASN A 149 8.56 15.65 9.47
C ASN A 149 9.46 15.25 8.29
N GLY A 150 8.88 14.83 7.17
CA GLY A 150 9.62 14.37 5.98
C GLY A 150 10.16 12.95 6.03
N LYS A 151 10.07 12.27 7.17
CA LYS A 151 10.60 10.90 7.35
C LYS A 151 9.47 9.88 7.26
N CYS A 152 9.63 8.87 6.42
CA CYS A 152 8.68 7.76 6.33
C CYS A 152 8.66 6.97 7.64
N ILE A 153 7.48 6.82 8.25
CA ILE A 153 7.28 6.03 9.48
C ILE A 153 6.69 4.65 9.20
N GLY A 154 6.31 4.36 7.95
CA GLY A 154 5.93 3.02 7.52
C GLY A 154 4.65 2.97 6.71
N ARG A 155 4.31 1.74 6.30
CA ARG A 155 3.01 1.39 5.72
C ARG A 155 2.02 1.15 6.84
N TYR A 156 0.79 1.59 6.65
CA TYR A 156 -0.34 1.15 7.47
C TYR A 156 -1.33 0.41 6.58
N TRP A 157 -1.96 -0.61 7.15
CA TRP A 157 -3.02 -1.35 6.50
C TRP A 157 -3.97 -1.87 7.58
N LEU A 158 -5.13 -1.23 7.67
CA LEU A 158 -6.14 -1.41 8.73
C LEU A 158 -7.42 -2.08 8.22
N VAL A 159 -7.42 -2.56 6.97
CA VAL A 159 -8.53 -3.36 6.45
C VAL A 159 -8.60 -4.64 7.26
N ALA A 160 -9.77 -4.95 7.82
CA ALA A 160 -9.98 -6.16 8.61
C ALA A 160 -9.47 -7.38 7.83
N GLY A 161 -8.46 -8.05 8.39
CA GLY A 161 -8.01 -9.34 7.91
C GLY A 161 -9.07 -10.40 8.24
N THR A 162 -8.93 -11.59 7.65
CA THR A 162 -9.78 -12.74 7.99
C THR A 162 -9.60 -13.24 9.43
N ARG A 163 -8.70 -12.63 10.23
CA ARG A 163 -8.56 -12.76 11.70
C ARG A 163 -8.06 -11.44 12.30
N GLU A 164 -8.48 -11.21 13.55
CA GLU A 164 -8.33 -10.06 14.47
C GLU A 164 -7.47 -8.84 14.06
N GLU A 165 -8.04 -7.65 14.30
CA GLU A 165 -7.48 -6.33 14.00
C GLU A 165 -6.23 -6.01 14.84
N LEU A 166 -5.13 -5.65 14.18
CA LEU A 166 -4.03 -4.92 14.80
C LEU A 166 -4.26 -3.41 14.59
N GLN A 167 -4.54 -2.68 15.67
CA GLN A 167 -5.01 -1.29 15.64
C GLN A 167 -3.92 -0.20 15.85
N PHE A 168 -2.64 -0.56 16.07
CA PHE A 168 -1.60 0.42 16.47
C PHE A 168 -0.26 0.27 15.73
N TRP A 169 0.40 1.40 15.42
CA TRP A 169 1.72 1.45 14.74
C TRP A 169 2.75 2.24 15.56
N GLN A 170 3.91 1.63 15.84
CA GLN A 170 4.97 2.23 16.66
C GLN A 170 5.80 3.27 15.89
N ILE A 171 6.06 4.42 16.51
CA ILE A 171 6.96 5.45 15.97
C ILE A 171 8.28 5.43 16.77
N PRO A 172 9.43 5.18 16.13
CA PRO A 172 10.73 5.24 16.81
C PRO A 172 10.99 6.62 17.45
N PRO A 173 11.47 6.69 18.72
CA PRO A 173 11.74 7.95 19.42
C PRO A 173 12.65 8.93 18.66
N VAL A 174 13.64 8.42 17.93
CA VAL A 174 14.59 9.19 17.10
C VAL A 174 13.94 10.06 16.01
N LEU A 175 12.70 9.77 15.62
CA LEU A 175 11.99 10.56 14.60
C LEU A 175 11.37 11.84 15.17
N LEU A 176 11.31 11.99 16.50
CA LEU A 176 10.75 13.15 17.21
C LEU A 176 11.81 14.20 17.60
N GLU A 177 13.10 13.91 17.40
CA GLU A 177 14.23 14.71 17.92
C GLU A 177 14.66 15.90 17.05
N ARG A 178 13.88 16.27 16.03
CA ARG A 178 14.09 17.52 15.29
C ARG A 178 12.79 18.28 15.15
N ILE A 179 12.45 18.98 16.22
CA ILE A 179 11.46 20.07 16.26
C ILE A 179 12.25 21.31 16.65
#